data_AF-A0A7L2BT03-F1
#
_entry.id   AF-A0A7L2BT03-F1
#
_cell.length_a   1.000
_cell.length_b   1.000
_cell.length_c   1.000
_cell.angle_alpha   90.00
_cell.angle_beta   90.00
_cell.angle_gamma   90.00
#
_symmetry.space_group_name_H-M   'P 1'
#
loop_
_entity.id
_entity.type
_entity.pdbx_description
1 polymer ?
#
loop_
_entity_poly.entity_id
_entity_poly.type
_entity_poly.pdbx_seq_one_letter_code
_entity_poly.pdbx_strand_id
1 'polypeptide(L)'
;HSCDTLKNWFYDEASQNCCYQCPPGYLKKKACPQDPAEDCMTCGPDQYLKNASQRPRCDACVSCSKDPDLVEKQPCSLSSSRVCECRPGLFCQTSVENTCTRCQPHSACQPGFGVTTRGTSTNDVTCEECPPGTFSDQNSSTDICKPHT
;
A
#
# COMPACT_ATOMS: atom_id res chain seq x y z
N HIS A 1 19.86 30.42 19.52
CA HIS A 1 19.49 30.49 18.08
C HIS A 1 18.18 29.75 17.92
N SER A 2 17.08 30.45 17.64
CA SER A 2 15.75 29.82 17.54
C SER A 2 15.31 29.86 16.08
N CYS A 3 15.23 28.69 15.44
CA CYS A 3 14.64 28.58 14.11
C CYS A 3 13.11 28.54 14.23
N ASP A 4 12.40 28.99 13.19
CA ASP A 4 10.94 28.97 13.14
C ASP A 4 10.42 27.56 12.80
N THR A 5 10.29 26.71 13.81
CA THR A 5 9.84 25.32 13.67
C THR A 5 8.40 25.19 13.18
N LEU A 6 7.58 26.24 13.31
CA LEU A 6 6.20 26.26 12.78
C LEU A 6 6.17 26.39 11.25
N LYS A 7 7.30 26.76 10.63
CA LYS A 7 7.44 26.88 9.17
C LYS A 7 8.42 25.86 8.57
N ASN A 8 8.53 24.66 9.17
CA ASN A 8 9.44 23.59 8.74
C ASN A 8 10.94 23.96 8.75
N TRP A 9 11.35 24.92 9.58
CA TRP A 9 12.77 25.21 9.78
C TRP A 9 13.31 24.42 10.97
N PHE A 10 14.51 23.88 10.82
CA PHE A 10 15.25 23.21 11.88
C PHE A 10 16.67 23.75 11.95
N TYR A 11 17.26 23.74 13.14
CA TYR A 11 18.66 24.08 13.29
C TYR A 11 19.52 22.87 12.92
N ASP A 12 20.45 23.05 12.00
CA ASP A 12 21.38 22.00 11.59
C ASP A 12 22.76 22.31 12.16
N GLU A 13 23.24 21.44 13.06
CA GLU A 13 24.53 21.61 13.74
C GLU A 13 25.72 21.57 12.78
N ALA A 14 25.62 20.81 11.68
CA ALA A 14 26.69 20.68 10.69
C ALA A 14 26.91 21.97 9.89
N SER A 15 25.83 22.71 9.59
CA SER A 15 25.89 24.01 8.93
C SER A 15 25.85 25.21 9.88
N GLN A 16 25.69 24.97 11.18
CA GLN A 16 25.53 25.99 12.22
C GLN A 16 24.49 27.06 11.86
N ASN A 17 23.41 26.65 11.18
CA ASN A 17 22.40 27.55 10.66
C ASN A 17 21.00 26.91 10.66
N CYS A 18 19.96 27.73 10.49
CA CYS A 18 18.60 27.26 10.26
C CYS A 18 18.43 26.78 8.82
N CYS A 19 18.00 25.55 8.62
CA CYS A 19 17.70 24.97 7.32
C CYS A 19 16.20 24.71 7.17
N TYR A 20 15.70 24.90 5.96
CA TYR A 20 14.33 24.52 5.62
C TYR A 20 14.25 23.02 5.32
N GLN A 21 13.25 22.35 5.89
CA GLN A 21 12.96 20.96 5.61
C GLN A 21 11.96 20.87 4.45
N CYS A 22 12.44 20.38 3.30
CA CYS A 22 11.57 20.12 2.16
C CYS A 22 10.45 19.13 2.54
N PRO A 23 9.20 19.43 2.16
CA PRO A 23 8.06 18.57 2.49
C PRO A 23 8.11 17.24 1.71
N PRO A 24 7.31 16.24 2.11
CA PRO A 24 7.14 15.01 1.33
C PRO A 24 6.84 15.30 -0.14
N GLY A 25 7.49 14.53 -1.03
CA GLY A 25 7.47 14.72 -2.47
C GLY A 25 8.47 15.73 -3.02
N TYR A 26 9.33 16.30 -2.16
CA TYR A 26 10.36 17.23 -2.57
C TYR A 26 11.75 16.82 -2.04
N LEU A 27 12.72 16.77 -2.93
CA LEU A 27 14.13 16.58 -2.63
C LEU A 27 14.82 17.91 -2.35
N LYS A 28 15.73 17.91 -1.38
CA LYS A 28 16.63 19.04 -1.17
C LYS A 28 17.74 19.06 -2.24
N LYS A 29 17.94 20.19 -2.91
CA LYS A 29 19.05 20.41 -3.85
C LYS A 29 20.38 20.69 -3.15
N LYS A 30 20.32 21.22 -1.92
CA LYS A 30 21.47 21.57 -1.08
C LYS A 30 21.39 20.86 0.26
N ALA A 31 22.53 20.72 0.94
CA ALA A 31 22.59 20.10 2.27
C ALA A 31 21.67 20.81 3.27
N CYS A 32 21.69 22.15 3.25
CA CYS A 32 20.88 23.06 4.06
C CYS A 32 20.08 24.01 3.14
N PRO A 33 18.82 23.69 2.82
CA PRO A 33 17.93 24.57 2.05
C PRO A 33 17.67 25.89 2.76
N GLN A 34 17.66 27.00 2.02
CA GLN A 34 17.35 28.35 2.52
C GLN A 34 16.17 28.98 1.78
N ASP A 35 15.99 28.62 0.51
CA ASP A 35 14.84 29.07 -0.28
C ASP A 35 13.95 27.85 -0.61
N PRO A 36 12.76 27.72 -0.01
CA PRO A 36 11.85 26.60 -0.30
C PRO A 36 11.48 26.46 -1.79
N ALA A 37 11.43 27.55 -2.56
CA ALA A 37 11.04 27.51 -3.97
C ALA A 37 12.19 27.02 -4.86
N GLU A 38 13.41 27.45 -4.56
CA GLU A 38 14.59 27.13 -5.38
C GLU A 38 15.34 25.89 -4.88
N ASP A 39 15.38 25.63 -3.58
CA ASP A 39 16.19 24.57 -2.98
C ASP A 39 15.42 23.25 -2.78
N CYS A 40 14.09 23.23 -2.97
CA CYS A 40 13.28 22.02 -2.95
C CYS A 40 12.79 21.67 -4.36
N MET A 41 13.17 20.49 -4.84
CA MET A 41 12.81 19.97 -6.16
C MET A 41 11.71 18.92 -6.05
N THR A 42 10.63 19.05 -6.82
CA THR A 42 9.57 18.03 -6.84
C THR A 42 10.05 16.71 -7.45
N CYS A 43 9.50 15.59 -6.99
CA CYS A 43 9.70 14.29 -7.62
C CYS A 43 9.14 14.26 -9.04
N GLY A 44 9.75 13.44 -9.90
CA GLY A 44 9.28 13.27 -11.28
C GLY A 44 7.97 12.48 -11.39
N PRO A 45 7.45 12.32 -12.62
CA PRO A 45 6.31 11.43 -12.88
C PRO A 45 6.60 10.00 -12.41
N ASP A 46 5.60 9.32 -11.86
CA ASP A 46 5.70 7.97 -11.29
C ASP A 46 6.79 7.80 -10.21
N GLN A 47 7.09 8.88 -9.48
CA GLN A 47 8.01 8.86 -8.35
C GLN A 47 7.39 9.52 -7.12
N TYR A 48 7.79 9.06 -5.95
CA TYR A 48 7.34 9.58 -4.67
C TYR A 48 8.48 9.72 -3.67
N LEU A 49 8.27 10.52 -2.64
CA LEU A 49 9.17 10.65 -1.52
C LEU A 49 8.38 10.88 -0.24
N LYS A 50 8.22 9.82 0.55
CA LYS A 50 7.46 9.90 1.81
C LYS A 50 8.18 10.76 2.86
N ASN A 51 9.47 10.50 3.07
CA ASN A 51 10.29 11.19 4.06
C ASN A 51 11.59 11.69 3.41
N ALA A 52 11.67 12.98 3.11
CA ALA A 52 12.86 13.60 2.52
C ALA A 52 14.10 13.51 3.42
N SER A 53 13.92 13.34 4.73
CA SER A 53 15.01 13.23 5.70
C SER A 53 15.76 11.89 5.66
N GLN A 54 15.20 10.85 5.03
CA GLN A 54 15.75 9.49 5.06
C GLN A 54 16.31 9.01 3.71
N ARG A 55 16.00 9.69 2.61
CA ARG A 55 16.33 9.24 1.24
C ARG A 55 16.88 10.42 0.41
N PRO A 56 18.06 10.29 -0.23
CA PRO A 56 18.62 11.34 -1.07
C PRO A 56 17.98 11.41 -2.48
N ARG A 57 16.99 10.58 -2.77
CA ARG A 57 16.32 10.48 -4.08
C ARG A 57 14.86 10.06 -3.92
N CYS A 58 14.03 10.36 -4.91
CA CYS A 58 12.67 9.85 -4.99
C CYS A 58 12.68 8.36 -5.33
N ASP A 59 11.74 7.62 -4.77
CA ASP A 59 11.52 6.20 -5.05
C ASP A 59 10.51 6.06 -6.20
N ALA A 60 10.67 5.04 -7.04
CA ALA A 60 9.75 4.78 -8.14
C ALA A 60 8.45 4.15 -7.62
N CYS A 61 7.31 4.59 -8.15
CA CYS A 61 6.03 3.95 -7.88
C CYS A 61 5.97 2.55 -8.48
N VAL A 62 5.35 1.62 -7.77
CA VAL A 62 5.05 0.27 -8.31
C VAL A 62 4.07 0.38 -9.49
N SER A 63 4.03 -0.62 -10.37
CA SER A 63 3.17 -0.63 -11.55
C SER A 63 2.22 -1.83 -11.52
N CYS A 64 0.92 -1.58 -11.48
CA CYS A 64 -0.09 -2.65 -11.45
C CYS A 64 -0.30 -3.28 -12.83
N SER A 65 -0.10 -2.52 -13.92
CA SER A 65 -0.42 -2.95 -15.29
C SER A 65 0.47 -4.06 -15.86
N LYS A 66 1.50 -4.49 -15.15
CA LYS A 66 2.40 -5.57 -15.59
C LYS A 66 1.81 -6.96 -15.35
N ASP A 67 0.84 -7.05 -14.44
CA ASP A 67 0.17 -8.30 -14.06
C ASP A 67 -1.35 -8.10 -14.20
N PRO A 68 -2.04 -8.91 -15.02
CA PRO A 68 -3.49 -8.78 -15.21
C PRO A 68 -4.32 -9.14 -13.96
N ASP A 69 -3.71 -9.80 -12.98
CA ASP A 69 -4.35 -10.14 -11.71
C ASP A 69 -4.22 -9.03 -10.67
N LEU A 70 -3.42 -7.98 -10.94
CA LEU A 70 -3.30 -6.80 -10.10
C LEU A 70 -4.22 -5.66 -10.58
N VAL A 71 -4.78 -4.94 -9.62
CA VAL A 71 -5.57 -3.72 -9.84
C VAL A 71 -5.02 -2.59 -8.98
N GLU A 72 -5.04 -1.36 -9.53
CA GLU A 72 -4.69 -0.17 -8.78
C GLU A 72 -5.78 0.15 -7.75
N LYS A 73 -5.39 0.22 -6.48
CA LYS A 73 -6.27 0.62 -5.37
C LYS A 73 -6.03 2.04 -4.93
N GLN A 74 -4.79 2.48 -5.00
CA GLN A 74 -4.39 3.85 -4.72
C GLN A 74 -3.43 4.32 -5.81
N PRO A 75 -3.65 5.51 -6.40
CA PRO A 75 -2.74 6.05 -7.39
C PRO A 75 -1.40 6.47 -6.78
N CYS A 76 -0.37 6.53 -7.62
CA CYS A 76 0.90 7.16 -7.27
C CYS A 76 0.69 8.65 -6.95
N SER A 77 1.30 9.14 -5.87
CA SER A 77 1.32 10.56 -5.52
C SER A 77 2.75 11.00 -5.23
N LEU A 78 3.00 12.31 -5.11
CA LEU A 78 4.35 12.81 -4.80
C LEU A 78 4.87 12.30 -3.44
N SER A 79 4.00 11.95 -2.49
CA SER A 79 4.39 11.53 -1.14
C SER A 79 4.13 10.06 -0.83
N SER A 80 3.47 9.32 -1.72
CA SER A 80 3.14 7.91 -1.53
C SER A 80 3.25 7.11 -2.84
N SER A 81 3.73 5.87 -2.73
CA SER A 81 3.69 4.95 -3.86
C SER A 81 2.24 4.66 -4.29
N ARG A 82 2.09 4.20 -5.53
CA ARG A 82 0.90 3.49 -5.99
C ARG A 82 0.69 2.23 -5.13
N VAL A 83 -0.55 1.83 -4.87
CA VAL A 83 -0.85 0.54 -4.21
C VAL A 83 -1.57 -0.36 -5.19
N CYS A 84 -1.00 -1.55 -5.42
CA CYS A 84 -1.56 -2.60 -6.24
C CYS A 84 -2.04 -3.75 -5.35
N GLU A 85 -3.24 -4.26 -5.62
CA GLU A 85 -3.79 -5.42 -4.93
C GLU A 85 -4.31 -6.45 -5.94
N CYS A 86 -4.45 -7.69 -5.49
CA CYS A 86 -5.10 -8.71 -6.30
C CYS A 86 -6.56 -8.32 -6.60
N ARG A 87 -7.01 -8.59 -7.82
CA ARG A 87 -8.39 -8.36 -8.24
C ARG A 87 -9.36 -9.26 -7.44
N PRO A 88 -10.66 -8.93 -7.41
CA PRO A 88 -11.65 -9.71 -6.67
C PRO A 88 -11.63 -11.21 -7.02
N GLY A 89 -11.80 -12.05 -6.00
CA GLY A 89 -11.71 -13.51 -6.11
C GLY A 89 -10.29 -14.07 -5.99
N LEU A 90 -9.29 -13.22 -5.80
CA LEU A 90 -7.90 -13.61 -5.54
C LEU A 90 -7.40 -12.96 -4.25
N PHE A 91 -6.41 -13.60 -3.63
CA PHE A 91 -5.64 -13.07 -2.52
C PHE A 91 -4.14 -13.07 -2.82
N CYS A 92 -3.40 -12.22 -2.11
CA CYS A 92 -1.97 -12.10 -2.25
C CYS A 92 -1.23 -13.18 -1.45
N GLN A 93 -0.64 -14.15 -2.15
CA GLN A 93 0.16 -15.19 -1.51
C GLN A 93 1.56 -14.69 -1.10
N THR A 94 2.12 -13.74 -1.85
CA THR A 94 3.45 -13.18 -1.58
C THR A 94 3.40 -11.68 -1.71
N SER A 95 3.27 -10.99 -0.57
CA SER A 95 3.20 -9.54 -0.50
C SER A 95 4.59 -8.90 -0.59
N VAL A 96 4.64 -7.75 -1.26
CA VAL A 96 5.79 -6.85 -1.31
C VAL A 96 5.27 -5.45 -0.99
N GLU A 97 6.15 -4.52 -0.64
CA GLU A 97 5.73 -3.16 -0.31
C GLU A 97 4.88 -2.54 -1.44
N ASN A 98 3.63 -2.19 -1.11
CA ASN A 98 2.64 -1.60 -2.00
C ASN A 98 2.18 -2.47 -3.20
N THR A 99 2.54 -3.76 -3.27
CA THR A 99 2.12 -4.65 -4.37
C THR A 99 2.08 -6.12 -3.95
N CYS A 100 1.55 -6.99 -4.82
CA CYS A 100 1.70 -8.43 -4.69
C CYS A 100 2.59 -8.99 -5.79
N THR A 101 3.41 -10.00 -5.49
CA THR A 101 4.19 -10.73 -6.50
C THR A 101 3.43 -11.92 -7.06
N ARG A 102 2.50 -12.50 -6.29
CA ARG A 102 1.73 -13.67 -6.70
C ARG A 102 0.32 -13.62 -6.13
N CYS A 103 -0.64 -13.34 -7.01
CA CYS A 103 -2.06 -13.50 -6.72
C CYS A 103 -2.47 -14.96 -6.90
N GLN A 104 -3.32 -15.47 -6.01
CA GLN A 104 -3.90 -16.81 -6.09
C GLN A 104 -5.41 -16.74 -5.96
N PRO A 105 -6.18 -17.58 -6.67
CA PRO A 105 -7.62 -17.70 -6.46
C PRO A 105 -7.94 -18.01 -5.00
N HIS A 106 -9.04 -17.46 -4.51
CA HIS A 106 -9.59 -17.86 -3.22
C HIS A 106 -9.93 -19.35 -3.20
N SER A 107 -9.64 -20.02 -2.10
CA SER A 107 -10.00 -21.42 -1.88
C SER A 107 -11.52 -21.61 -1.87
N ALA A 108 -11.97 -22.72 -2.43
CA ALA A 108 -13.37 -23.12 -2.40
C ALA A 108 -13.63 -24.04 -1.19
N CYS A 109 -14.63 -23.70 -0.38
CA CYS A 109 -15.17 -24.58 0.64
C CYS A 109 -15.86 -25.76 -0.05
N GLN A 110 -15.52 -26.97 0.34
CA GLN A 110 -16.09 -28.19 -0.22
C GLN A 110 -17.51 -28.43 0.33
N PRO A 111 -18.33 -29.30 -0.28
CA PRO A 111 -19.58 -29.76 0.30
C PRO A 111 -19.43 -30.20 1.75
N GLY A 112 -20.39 -29.81 2.59
CA GLY A 112 -20.34 -29.96 4.04
C GLY A 112 -19.63 -28.81 4.77
N PHE A 113 -18.94 -27.91 4.06
CA PHE A 113 -18.29 -26.73 4.61
C PHE A 113 -18.85 -25.45 3.98
N GLY A 114 -18.97 -24.40 4.79
CA GLY A 114 -19.38 -23.07 4.35
C GLY A 114 -18.34 -22.01 4.68
N VAL A 115 -18.39 -20.91 3.95
CA VAL A 115 -17.57 -19.73 4.21
C VAL A 115 -17.96 -19.10 5.55
N THR A 116 -17.01 -18.94 6.46
CA THR A 116 -17.20 -18.19 7.71
C THR A 116 -16.52 -16.83 7.65
N THR A 117 -15.33 -16.78 7.07
CA THR A 117 -14.61 -15.53 6.80
C THR A 117 -14.40 -15.38 5.30
N ARG A 118 -14.90 -14.28 4.74
CA ARG A 118 -14.72 -13.96 3.32
C ARG A 118 -13.25 -13.65 3.03
N GLY A 119 -12.76 -14.15 1.90
CA GLY A 119 -11.44 -13.81 1.41
C GLY A 119 -11.33 -12.31 1.07
N THR A 120 -10.15 -11.76 1.25
CA THR A 120 -9.77 -10.39 0.89
C THR A 120 -8.67 -10.42 -0.17
N SER A 121 -8.19 -9.25 -0.60
CA SER A 121 -7.03 -9.17 -1.49
C SER A 121 -5.72 -9.64 -0.83
N THR A 122 -5.69 -9.85 0.48
CA THR A 122 -4.52 -10.29 1.25
C THR A 122 -4.71 -11.64 1.94
N ASN A 123 -5.96 -12.05 2.19
CA ASN A 123 -6.28 -13.24 2.95
C ASN A 123 -7.20 -14.15 2.15
N ASP A 124 -6.96 -15.44 2.28
CA ASP A 124 -7.83 -16.45 1.67
C ASP A 124 -9.14 -16.60 2.46
N VAL A 125 -10.11 -17.28 1.84
CA VAL A 125 -11.37 -17.70 2.45
C VAL A 125 -11.11 -18.69 3.58
N THR A 126 -11.86 -18.54 4.68
CA THR A 126 -11.90 -19.54 5.76
C THR A 126 -13.20 -20.33 5.69
N CYS A 127 -13.08 -21.65 5.74
CA CYS A 127 -14.19 -22.60 5.67
C CYS A 127 -14.33 -23.33 6.99
N GLU A 128 -15.57 -23.52 7.44
CA GLU A 128 -15.89 -24.37 8.61
C GLU A 128 -17.01 -25.34 8.26
N GLU A 129 -17.06 -26.45 9.01
CA GLU A 129 -18.09 -27.47 8.84
C GLU A 129 -19.47 -26.88 9.15
N CYS A 130 -20.47 -27.26 8.36
CA CYS A 130 -21.82 -26.75 8.56
C CYS A 130 -22.40 -27.27 9.88
N PRO A 131 -22.90 -26.38 10.76
CA PRO A 131 -23.52 -26.80 12.01
C PRO A 131 -24.81 -27.59 11.76
N PRO A 132 -25.25 -28.43 12.72
CA PRO A 132 -26.48 -29.19 12.61
C PRO A 132 -27.68 -28.33 12.21
N GLY A 133 -28.44 -28.78 11.21
CA GLY A 133 -29.58 -28.05 10.63
C GLY A 133 -29.20 -27.14 9.45
N THR A 134 -27.93 -27.10 9.05
CA THR A 134 -27.45 -26.38 7.86
C THR A 134 -26.60 -27.28 6.95
N PHE A 135 -26.54 -26.95 5.66
CA PHE A 135 -25.78 -27.67 4.64
C PHE A 135 -25.10 -26.73 3.64
N SER A 136 -24.12 -27.28 2.94
CA SER A 136 -23.49 -26.70 1.75
C SER A 136 -23.25 -27.84 0.75
N ASP A 137 -23.74 -27.71 -0.48
CA ASP A 137 -23.77 -28.77 -1.49
C ASP A 137 -22.81 -28.53 -2.67
N GLN A 138 -22.05 -27.45 -2.65
CA GLN A 138 -21.23 -26.99 -3.77
C GLN A 138 -19.83 -26.57 -3.33
N ASN A 139 -18.86 -26.70 -4.24
CA ASN A 139 -17.57 -26.05 -4.09
C ASN A 139 -17.73 -24.55 -4.32
N SER A 140 -17.62 -23.74 -3.27
CA SER A 140 -17.76 -22.29 -3.38
C SER A 140 -16.79 -21.55 -2.47
N SER A 141 -16.20 -20.47 -2.97
CA SER A 141 -15.39 -19.53 -2.20
C SER A 141 -16.23 -18.41 -1.56
N THR A 142 -17.55 -18.40 -1.79
CA THR A 142 -18.46 -17.34 -1.32
C THR A 142 -19.66 -17.85 -0.53
N ASP A 143 -20.08 -19.10 -0.74
CA ASP A 143 -21.32 -19.61 -0.16
C ASP A 143 -21.12 -19.98 1.32
N ILE A 144 -22.05 -19.50 2.14
CA ILE A 144 -22.19 -19.89 3.54
C ILE A 144 -23.07 -21.14 3.65
N CYS A 145 -23.06 -21.80 4.81
CA CYS A 145 -24.00 -22.87 5.09
C CYS A 145 -25.45 -22.34 5.07
N LYS A 146 -26.33 -23.05 4.36
CA LYS A 146 -27.75 -22.73 4.17
C LYS A 146 -28.61 -23.63 5.07
N PRO A 147 -29.75 -23.15 5.61
CA PRO A 147 -30.63 -24.00 6.42
C PRO A 147 -31.21 -25.14 5.58
N HIS A 148 -31.41 -26.31 6.19
CA HIS A 148 -32.13 -27.41 5.56
C HIS A 148 -33.60 -26.99 5.32
N THR A 149 -34.14 -27.38 4.16
CA THR A 149 -35.57 -27.35 3.86
C THR A 149 -36.21 -28.70 4.10
#